data_AF-A0A9E2XFC9-F1
#
_entry.id   AF-A0A9E2XFC9-F1
#
_cell.length_a   1.000
_cell.length_b   1.000
_cell.length_c   1.000
_cell.angle_alpha   90.00
_cell.angle_beta   90.00
_cell.angle_gamma   90.00
#
_symmetry.space_group_name_H-M   'P 1'
#
loop_
_entity.id
_entity.type
_entity.pdbx_description
1 polymer ?
#
loop_
_entity_poly.entity_id
_entity_poly.type
_entity_poly.pdbx_seq_one_letter_code
_entity_poly.pdbx_strand_id
1 'polypeptide(L)'
;MMTRFLWQGMGPSLPLFVLLVLAIGIVLPLLNQLLPPGSALHVPAWVLQLIGKYLCYASLALAVDLVWGYCGILTLGHAAFFALGGYCMGMYLMRQIGSRGVYGNPILPDFMVFLN
;
A
#
# COMPACT_ATOMS: atom_id res chain seq x y z
N MET A 1 -1.97 -15.43 19.69
CA MET A 1 -1.60 -14.24 20.50
C MET A 1 -2.01 -12.93 19.82
N MET A 2 -1.81 -12.77 18.50
CA MET A 2 -2.24 -11.56 17.75
C MET A 2 -3.78 -11.37 17.67
N THR A 3 -4.54 -12.47 17.53
CA THR A 3 -6.02 -12.44 17.51
C THR A 3 -6.64 -11.98 18.83
N ARG A 4 -6.00 -12.27 19.96
CA ARG A 4 -6.46 -11.84 21.29
C ARG A 4 -6.19 -10.35 21.52
N PHE A 5 -5.08 -9.82 21.02
CA PHE A 5 -4.75 -8.40 21.10
C PHE A 5 -5.69 -7.53 20.26
N LEU A 6 -6.01 -7.96 19.03
CA LEU A 6 -7.03 -7.30 18.22
C LEU A 6 -8.37 -7.27 18.98
N TRP A 7 -8.84 -8.42 19.46
CA TRP A 7 -10.14 -8.49 20.14
C TRP A 7 -10.20 -7.74 21.49
N GLN A 8 -9.08 -7.60 22.20
CA GLN A 8 -9.02 -6.93 23.51
C GLN A 8 -8.69 -5.44 23.43
N GLY A 9 -8.01 -4.98 22.37
CA GLY A 9 -7.67 -3.57 22.14
C GLY A 9 -8.70 -2.80 21.28
N MET A 10 -9.58 -3.51 20.59
CA MET A 10 -10.60 -2.91 19.74
C MET A 10 -11.82 -2.49 20.57
N GLY A 11 -12.02 -1.18 20.70
CA GLY A 11 -13.20 -0.63 21.37
C GLY A 11 -14.52 -1.01 20.67
N PRO A 12 -15.68 -0.73 21.30
CA PRO A 12 -17.00 -1.07 20.77
C PRO A 12 -17.30 -0.47 19.38
N SER A 13 -16.52 0.52 18.93
CA SER A 13 -16.64 1.17 17.63
C SER A 13 -16.22 0.29 16.44
N LEU A 14 -15.30 -0.66 16.62
CA LEU A 14 -14.84 -1.49 15.49
C LEU A 14 -15.90 -2.47 14.96
N PRO A 15 -16.53 -3.34 15.78
CA PRO A 15 -17.55 -4.25 15.25
C PRO A 15 -18.69 -3.47 14.60
N LEU A 16 -19.02 -2.28 15.13
CA LEU A 16 -19.99 -1.36 14.52
C LEU A 16 -19.52 -0.90 13.12
N PHE A 17 -18.26 -0.49 12.99
CA PHE A 17 -17.67 -0.10 11.71
C PHE A 17 -17.68 -1.24 10.69
N VAL A 18 -17.28 -2.45 11.10
CA VAL A 18 -17.27 -3.63 10.22
C VAL A 18 -18.69 -3.98 9.76
N LEU A 19 -19.65 -3.99 10.69
CA LEU A 19 -21.06 -4.22 10.36
C LEU A 19 -21.61 -3.16 9.41
N LEU A 20 -21.25 -1.89 9.61
CA LEU A 20 -21.65 -0.80 8.71
C LEU A 20 -21.11 -1.00 7.30
N VAL A 21 -19.83 -1.33 7.15
CA VAL A 21 -19.20 -1.57 5.84
C VAL A 21 -19.85 -2.76 5.12
N LEU A 22 -20.10 -3.86 5.84
CA LEU A 22 -20.79 -5.03 5.28
C LEU A 22 -22.24 -4.70 4.90
N ALA A 23 -22.96 -3.96 5.75
CA ALA A 23 -24.31 -3.52 5.46
C ALA A 23 -24.37 -2.66 4.19
N ILE A 24 -23.46 -1.68 4.04
CA ILE A 24 -23.36 -0.85 2.83
C ILE A 24 -23.06 -1.72 1.59
N GLY A 25 -22.12 -2.66 1.72
CA GLY A 25 -21.72 -3.57 0.65
C GLY A 25 -22.83 -4.52 0.17
N ILE A 26 -23.86 -4.76 0.99
CA ILE A 26 -25.00 -5.62 0.65
C ILE A 26 -26.23 -4.79 0.28
N VAL A 27 -26.58 -3.78 1.08
CA VAL A 27 -27.80 -2.98 0.91
C VAL A 27 -27.76 -2.19 -0.37
N LEU A 28 -26.64 -1.54 -0.71
CA LEU A 28 -26.61 -0.69 -1.90
C LEU A 28 -26.79 -1.48 -3.21
N PRO A 29 -26.13 -2.64 -3.43
CA PRO A 29 -26.43 -3.49 -4.59
C PRO A 29 -27.88 -3.98 -4.61
N LEU A 30 -28.44 -4.36 -3.46
CA LEU A 30 -29.83 -4.79 -3.38
C LEU A 30 -30.81 -3.65 -3.76
N LEU A 31 -30.56 -2.42 -3.31
CA LEU A 31 -31.37 -1.26 -3.68
C LEU A 31 -31.26 -0.93 -5.18
N ASN A 32 -30.10 -1.16 -5.80
CA ASN A 32 -29.96 -1.02 -7.25
C ASN A 32 -30.74 -2.08 -8.03
N GLN A 33 -30.75 -3.33 -7.55
CA GLN A 33 -31.30 -4.46 -8.29
C GLN A 33 -32.80 -4.69 -8.05
N LEU A 34 -33.29 -4.41 -6.83
CA LEU A 34 -34.68 -4.71 -6.42
C LEU A 34 -35.64 -3.55 -6.66
N LEU A 35 -35.14 -2.31 -6.75
CA LEU A 35 -36.00 -1.13 -6.89
C LEU A 35 -36.04 -0.64 -8.35
N PRO A 36 -37.23 -0.24 -8.86
CA PRO A 36 -37.34 0.38 -10.18
C PRO A 36 -36.59 1.73 -10.23
N PRO A 37 -36.07 2.14 -11.41
CA PRO A 37 -35.33 3.41 -11.57
C PRO A 37 -36.09 4.68 -11.18
N GLY A 38 -37.42 4.63 -11.14
CA GLY A 38 -38.28 5.76 -10.71
C GLY A 38 -38.52 5.85 -9.20
N SER A 39 -38.02 4.90 -8.41
CA SER A 39 -38.17 4.91 -6.95
C SER A 39 -37.17 5.88 -6.31
N ALA A 40 -37.61 6.64 -5.31
CA ALA A 40 -36.76 7.57 -4.57
C ALA A 40 -35.56 6.89 -3.87
N LEU A 41 -35.65 5.59 -3.60
CA LEU A 41 -34.61 4.79 -2.94
C LEU A 41 -33.74 4.00 -3.93
N HIS A 42 -33.96 4.13 -5.25
CA HIS A 42 -33.16 3.43 -6.24
C HIS A 42 -31.74 3.99 -6.28
N VAL A 43 -30.76 3.14 -6.04
CA VAL A 43 -29.35 3.51 -6.14
C VAL A 43 -28.91 3.29 -7.60
N PRO A 44 -28.46 4.31 -8.32
CA PRO A 44 -28.02 4.14 -9.71
C PRO A 44 -26.66 3.44 -9.79
N ALA A 45 -26.42 2.70 -10.88
CA ALA A 45 -25.25 1.85 -11.04
C ALA A 45 -23.90 2.60 -10.96
N TRP A 46 -23.85 3.87 -11.37
CA TRP A 46 -22.62 4.67 -11.30
C TRP A 46 -22.21 4.97 -9.85
N VAL A 47 -23.16 5.10 -8.91
CA VAL A 47 -22.87 5.28 -7.48
C VAL A 47 -22.20 4.03 -6.93
N LEU A 48 -22.70 2.84 -7.31
CA LEU A 48 -22.09 1.57 -6.90
C LEU A 48 -20.64 1.46 -7.38
N GLN A 49 -20.37 1.81 -8.65
CA GLN A 49 -19.01 1.80 -9.18
C GLN A 49 -18.10 2.77 -8.42
N LEU A 50 -18.60 3.97 -8.09
CA LEU A 50 -17.84 4.97 -7.37
C LEU A 50 -17.52 4.53 -5.93
N ILE A 51 -18.50 3.96 -5.22
CA ILE A 51 -18.31 3.42 -3.87
C ILE A 51 -17.32 2.25 -3.90
N GLY A 52 -17.43 1.34 -4.87
CA GLY A 52 -16.47 0.25 -5.05
C GLY A 52 -15.04 0.76 -5.24
N LYS A 53 -14.86 1.81 -6.05
CA LYS A 53 -13.57 2.48 -6.24
C LYS A 53 -13.03 3.08 -4.93
N TYR A 54 -13.87 3.76 -4.17
CA TYR A 54 -13.46 4.34 -2.88
C TYR A 54 -13.11 3.29 -1.83
N LEU A 55 -13.86 2.18 -1.77
CA LEU A 55 -13.52 1.06 -0.89
C LEU A 55 -12.16 0.45 -1.24
N CYS A 56 -11.83 0.35 -2.53
CA CYS A 56 -10.53 -0.13 -2.98
C CYS A 56 -9.38 0.80 -2.56
N TYR A 57 -9.58 2.13 -2.62
CA TYR A 57 -8.58 3.06 -2.10
C TYR A 57 -8.50 3.06 -0.57
N ALA A 58 -9.63 2.88 0.12
CA ALA A 58 -9.66 2.79 1.57
C ALA A 58 -8.91 1.56 2.09
N SER A 59 -9.06 0.41 1.42
CA SER A 59 -8.33 -0.82 1.79
C SER A 59 -6.82 -0.67 1.56
N LEU A 60 -6.41 -0.02 0.46
CA LEU A 60 -5.01 0.33 0.23
C LEU A 60 -4.47 1.24 1.34
N ALA A 61 -5.20 2.29 1.71
CA ALA A 61 -4.81 3.21 2.78
C ALA A 61 -4.67 2.49 4.13
N LEU A 62 -5.63 1.63 4.49
CA LEU A 62 -5.58 0.81 5.71
C LEU A 62 -4.39 -0.16 5.71
N ALA A 63 -4.09 -0.79 4.58
CA ALA A 63 -2.93 -1.68 4.50
C ALA A 63 -1.61 -0.92 4.74
N VAL A 64 -1.47 0.29 4.19
CA VAL A 64 -0.29 1.13 4.42
C VAL A 64 -0.23 1.59 5.88
N ASP A 65 -1.35 2.00 6.48
CA ASP A 65 -1.42 2.40 7.88
C ASP A 65 -1.05 1.24 8.83
N LEU A 66 -1.47 0.01 8.54
CA LEU A 66 -1.09 -1.15 9.34
C LEU A 66 0.41 -1.46 9.24
N VAL A 67 0.99 -1.43 8.04
CA VAL A 67 2.40 -1.79 7.85
C VAL A 67 3.33 -0.70 8.36
N TRP A 68 3.04 0.56 8.03
CA TRP A 68 3.89 1.68 8.43
C TRP A 68 3.50 2.20 9.82
N GLY A 69 2.23 2.51 10.04
CA GLY A 69 1.75 3.13 11.28
C GLY A 69 1.78 2.18 12.47
N TYR A 70 1.30 0.94 12.31
CA TYR A 70 1.28 -0.03 13.41
C TYR A 70 2.56 -0.87 13.50
N CYS A 71 3.00 -1.52 12.41
CA CYS A 71 4.18 -2.39 12.45
C CYS A 71 5.51 -1.60 12.45
N GLY A 72 5.52 -0.33 12.03
CA GLY A 72 6.72 0.50 12.00
C GLY A 72 7.75 0.07 10.95
N ILE A 73 7.34 -0.67 9.91
CA ILE A 73 8.22 -1.16 8.85
C ILE A 73 7.90 -0.51 7.51
N LEU A 74 8.90 -0.39 6.64
CA LEU A 74 8.69 0.08 5.27
C LEU A 74 7.89 -0.95 4.47
N THR A 75 6.86 -0.49 3.76
CA THR A 75 6.17 -1.32 2.77
C THR A 75 7.13 -1.70 1.63
N LEU A 76 6.90 -2.81 0.94
CA LEU A 76 7.72 -3.25 -0.20
C LEU A 76 7.97 -2.14 -1.24
N GLY A 77 6.96 -1.35 -1.59
CA GLY A 77 7.09 -0.23 -2.54
C GLY A 77 8.14 0.78 -2.09
N HIS A 78 8.00 1.31 -0.87
CA HIS A 78 8.98 2.23 -0.27
C HIS A 78 10.38 1.61 -0.17
N ALA A 79 10.48 0.37 0.30
CA ALA A 79 11.76 -0.32 0.45
C ALA A 79 12.48 -0.53 -0.90
N ALA A 80 11.75 -0.89 -1.95
CA ALA A 80 12.30 -1.08 -3.29
C ALA A 80 12.89 0.22 -3.87
N PHE A 81 12.16 1.33 -3.78
CA PHE A 81 12.65 2.62 -4.26
C PHE A 81 13.81 3.15 -3.42
N PHE A 82 13.77 2.94 -2.10
CA PHE A 82 14.87 3.31 -1.22
C PHE A 82 16.15 2.50 -1.54
N ALA A 83 16.02 1.19 -1.74
CA ALA A 83 17.14 0.32 -2.10
C ALA A 83 17.73 0.69 -3.47
N LEU A 84 16.89 0.95 -4.48
CA LEU A 84 17.33 1.38 -5.81
C LEU A 84 18.07 2.73 -5.75
N GLY A 85 17.53 3.71 -5.03
CA GLY A 85 18.18 4.99 -4.82
C GLY A 85 19.52 4.86 -4.08
N GLY A 86 19.57 4.05 -3.03
CA GLY A 86 20.79 3.77 -2.28
C GLY A 86 21.86 3.09 -3.13
N TYR A 87 21.47 2.15 -3.99
CA TYR A 87 22.37 1.51 -4.95
C TYR A 87 22.91 2.52 -5.97
N CYS A 88 22.06 3.34 -6.57
CA CYS A 88 22.48 4.38 -7.51
C CYS A 88 23.45 5.39 -6.87
N MET A 89 23.18 5.80 -5.63
CA MET A 89 24.07 6.71 -4.89
C MET A 89 25.41 6.05 -4.55
N GLY A 90 25.39 4.79 -4.09
CA GLY A 90 26.61 4.02 -3.84
C GLY A 90 27.45 3.87 -5.10
N MET A 91 26.81 3.56 -6.23
CA MET A 91 27.44 3.50 -7.54
C MET A 91 28.09 4.82 -7.94
N TYR A 92 27.37 5.94 -7.76
CA TYR A 92 27.89 7.27 -8.05
C TYR A 92 29.12 7.61 -7.20
N LEU A 93 29.05 7.37 -5.89
CA LEU A 93 30.16 7.62 -4.97
C LEU A 93 31.38 6.75 -5.31
N MET A 94 31.18 5.49 -5.68
CA MET A 94 32.28 4.61 -6.11
C MET A 94 32.92 5.09 -7.42
N ARG A 95 32.14 5.63 -8.38
CA ARG A 95 32.71 6.23 -9.60
C ARG A 95 33.53 7.49 -9.31
N GLN A 96 33.19 8.28 -8.28
CA GLN A 96 33.97 9.46 -7.90
C GLN A 96 35.37 9.12 -7.33
N ILE A 97 35.58 7.89 -6.87
CA ILE A 97 36.91 7.45 -6.46
C ILE A 97 37.83 7.38 -7.70
N GLY A 98 37.31 6.89 -8.83
CA GLY A 98 38.00 6.83 -10.12
C GLY A 98 39.30 6.02 -10.04
N SER A 99 40.38 6.55 -10.60
CA SER A 99 41.70 5.91 -10.60
C SER A 99 42.35 5.75 -9.22
N ARG A 100 41.72 6.25 -8.15
CA ARG A 100 42.17 6.08 -6.76
C ARG A 100 41.64 4.80 -6.11
N GLY A 101 40.85 4.00 -6.84
CA GLY A 101 40.38 2.68 -6.39
C GLY A 101 41.50 1.64 -6.41
N VAL A 102 41.26 0.49 -5.78
CA VAL A 102 42.21 -0.63 -5.69
C VAL A 102 42.61 -1.13 -7.08
N TYR A 103 41.66 -1.20 -8.01
CA TYR A 103 41.91 -1.65 -9.38
C TYR A 103 42.24 -0.51 -10.35
N GLY A 104 42.23 0.75 -9.88
CA GLY A 104 42.65 1.92 -10.67
C GLY A 104 41.82 2.22 -11.93
N ASN A 105 40.63 1.63 -12.08
CA ASN A 105 39.79 1.82 -13.28
C ASN A 105 39.03 3.17 -13.21
N PRO A 106 39.21 4.09 -14.18
CA PRO A 106 38.57 5.41 -14.13
C PRO A 106 37.10 5.42 -14.58
N ILE A 107 36.59 4.31 -15.16
CA ILE A 107 35.25 4.24 -15.78
C ILE A 107 34.28 3.43 -14.90
N LEU A 108 34.73 2.24 -14.47
CA LEU A 108 33.93 1.28 -13.73
C LEU A 108 34.15 1.42 -12.22
N PRO A 109 33.09 1.26 -11.40
CA PRO A 109 33.25 1.08 -9.96
C PRO A 109 34.18 -0.08 -9.63
N ASP A 110 34.98 0.07 -8.58
CA ASP A 110 36.04 -0.87 -8.20
C ASP A 110 35.51 -2.30 -7.98
N PHE A 111 34.32 -2.44 -7.40
CA PHE A 111 33.67 -3.74 -7.20
C PHE A 111 33.08 -4.35 -8.48
N MET A 112 33.05 -3.67 -9.62
CA MET A 112 32.63 -4.30 -10.89
C MET A 112 33.81 -4.85 -11.67
N VAL A 113 35.03 -4.45 -11.31
CA VAL A 113 36.25 -4.85 -12.02
C VAL A 113 36.65 -6.29 -11.70
N PHE A 114 36.29 -6.83 -10.53
CA PHE A 114 36.69 -8.17 -10.12
C PHE A 114 36.08 -9.31 -10.96
N LEU A 115 35.04 -9.04 -11.76
CA LEU A 115 34.37 -10.01 -12.63
C LEU A 115 34.90 -10.01 -14.07
N ASN A 116 35.87 -9.15 -14.38
CA ASN A 116 36.54 -9.04 -15.68
C ASN A 116 37.89 -9.76 -15.64
#